data_AF-A0A2P2FF67-F1
#
_entry.id   AF-A0A2P2FF67-F1
#
_cell.length_a   1.000
_cell.length_b   1.000
_cell.length_c   1.000
_cell.angle_alpha   90.00
_cell.angle_beta   90.00
_cell.angle_gamma   90.00
#
_symmetry.space_group_name_H-M   'P 1'
#
loop_
_entity.id
_entity.type
_entity.pdbx_description
1 polymer ?
#
loop_
_entity_poly.entity_id
_entity_poly.type
_entity_poly.pdbx_seq_one_letter_code
_entity_poly.pdbx_strand_id
1 'polypeptide(L)'
;MGTKFDVEAIKKSAGTIGALMNDMSAFEALEGHWPNAGKFMLAVWLERLVDDRRNAIVAHAEHLKLAFEKMEEKLNSIANDFENADGDNADKISSSMSELEGDVIGAVNSFDTTTESDQHNYTHDDEATSPHANDPHDSDGYNDNLNDQVTT
;
A
#
# COMPACT_ATOMS: atom_id res chain seq x y z
N MET A 1 -11.61 16.23 3.12
CA MET A 1 -10.78 16.32 1.91
C MET A 1 -9.94 15.05 1.87
N GLY A 2 -10.17 14.17 0.89
CA GLY A 2 -9.31 13.01 0.66
C GLY A 2 -8.43 13.29 -0.55
N THR A 3 -7.11 13.22 -0.38
CA THR A 3 -6.16 13.24 -1.48
C THR A 3 -6.34 11.96 -2.29
N LYS A 4 -6.86 12.07 -3.52
CA LYS A 4 -6.80 10.96 -4.48
C LYS A 4 -5.35 10.76 -4.90
N PHE A 5 -4.73 9.70 -4.42
CA PHE A 5 -3.39 9.29 -4.83
C PHE A 5 -3.51 8.17 -5.86
N ASP A 6 -2.92 8.36 -7.04
CA ASP A 6 -2.89 7.37 -8.12
C ASP A 6 -1.46 6.87 -8.28
N VAL A 7 -1.17 5.77 -7.58
CA VAL A 7 0.15 5.13 -7.56
C VAL A 7 0.57 4.75 -8.98
N GLU A 8 -0.34 4.16 -9.76
CA GLU A 8 -0.06 3.67 -11.10
C GLU A 8 0.29 4.81 -12.05
N ALA A 9 -0.44 5.92 -11.98
CA ALA A 9 -0.12 7.11 -12.77
C ALA A 9 1.27 7.67 -12.42
N ILE A 10 1.67 7.64 -11.14
CA ILE A 10 2.99 8.11 -10.70
C ILE A 10 4.09 7.16 -11.17
N LYS A 11 3.94 5.84 -10.97
CA LYS A 11 4.89 4.84 -11.46
C LYS A 11 5.06 4.91 -12.98
N LYS A 12 3.97 5.08 -13.73
CA LYS A 12 4.02 5.28 -15.18
C LYS A 12 4.76 6.56 -15.58
N SER A 13 4.50 7.65 -14.88
CA SER A 13 5.18 8.94 -15.14
C SER A 13 6.67 8.84 -14.81
N ALA A 14 7.03 8.16 -13.71
CA ALA A 14 8.41 7.89 -13.32
C ALA A 14 9.17 7.15 -14.42
N GLY A 15 8.63 6.03 -14.90
CA GLY A 15 9.25 5.25 -15.98
C GLY A 15 9.33 6.02 -17.30
N THR A 16 8.34 6.87 -17.60
CA THR A 16 8.39 7.73 -18.79
C THR A 16 9.52 8.75 -18.70
N ILE A 17 9.68 9.39 -17.53
CA ILE A 17 10.75 10.38 -17.28
C ILE A 17 12.13 9.71 -17.36
N GLY A 18 12.32 8.58 -16.68
CA GLY A 18 13.57 7.82 -16.73
C GLY A 18 13.97 7.41 -18.15
N ALA A 19 12.98 7.06 -18.98
CA ALA A 19 13.22 6.64 -20.35
C ALA A 19 13.60 7.78 -21.33
N LEU A 20 13.42 9.05 -20.96
CA LEU A 20 13.63 10.20 -21.87
C LEU A 20 15.06 10.30 -22.41
N MET A 21 16.05 9.84 -21.64
CA MET A 21 17.47 9.90 -22.00
C MET A 21 18.07 8.50 -22.17
N ASN A 22 17.25 7.48 -22.47
CA ASN A 22 17.75 6.14 -22.77
C ASN A 22 18.56 6.10 -24.06
N ASP A 23 18.14 6.86 -25.07
CA ASP A 23 18.90 7.03 -26.30
C ASP A 23 19.84 8.23 -26.17
N MET A 24 21.11 7.93 -25.88
CA MET A 24 22.20 8.90 -25.80
C MET A 24 23.02 8.97 -27.10
N SER A 25 22.64 8.23 -28.14
CA SER A 25 23.48 8.02 -29.34
C SER A 25 23.88 9.32 -30.05
N ALA A 26 22.99 10.33 -30.05
CA ALA A 26 23.27 11.64 -30.60
C ALA A 26 24.37 12.41 -29.83
N PHE A 27 24.46 12.23 -28.52
CA PHE A 27 25.48 12.82 -27.67
C PHE A 27 26.79 12.01 -27.74
N GLU A 28 26.71 10.69 -27.77
CA GLU A 28 27.86 9.80 -27.97
C GLU A 28 28.53 10.05 -29.33
N ALA A 29 27.76 10.34 -30.37
CA ALA A 29 28.29 10.72 -31.68
C ALA A 29 29.13 12.01 -31.64
N LEU A 30 28.88 12.88 -30.65
CA LEU A 30 29.69 14.07 -30.42
C LEU A 30 31.00 13.76 -29.69
N GLU A 31 31.20 12.60 -29.07
CA GLU A 31 32.47 12.29 -28.40
C GLU A 31 33.62 11.99 -29.38
N GLY A 32 33.28 11.66 -30.64
CA GLY A 32 34.26 11.30 -31.67
C GLY A 32 35.29 12.41 -31.94
N HIS A 33 36.50 12.01 -32.34
CA HIS A 33 37.54 12.97 -32.73
C HIS A 33 37.16 13.65 -34.05
N TRP A 34 37.02 14.98 -34.01
CA TRP A 34 36.76 15.78 -35.21
C TRP A 34 38.06 16.07 -35.99
N PRO A 35 37.98 16.18 -37.32
CA PRO A 35 39.15 16.37 -38.18
C PRO A 35 39.88 17.68 -37.90
N ASN A 36 41.21 17.66 -38.04
CA ASN A 36 42.08 18.81 -37.84
C ASN A 36 41.74 19.95 -38.82
N ALA A 37 41.43 21.14 -38.31
CA ALA A 37 41.12 22.36 -39.05
C ALA A 37 42.36 23.08 -39.60
N GLY A 38 43.56 22.61 -39.27
CA GLY A 38 44.85 23.12 -39.74
C GLY A 38 45.77 23.57 -38.60
N LYS A 39 47.04 23.86 -38.93
CA LYS A 39 48.08 24.20 -37.94
C LYS A 39 48.27 25.70 -37.67
N PHE A 40 47.45 26.56 -38.27
CA PHE A 40 47.55 28.01 -38.06
C PHE A 40 46.75 28.43 -36.82
N MET A 41 47.14 29.53 -36.18
CA MET A 41 46.62 29.94 -34.87
C MET A 41 45.09 30.04 -34.81
N LEU A 42 44.45 30.55 -35.87
CA LEU A 42 43.00 30.65 -35.94
C LEU A 42 42.31 29.28 -36.06
N ALA A 43 42.90 28.32 -36.76
CA ALA A 43 42.38 26.94 -36.84
C ALA A 43 42.45 26.25 -35.48
N VAL A 44 43.58 26.36 -34.77
CA VAL A 44 43.75 25.78 -33.43
C VAL A 44 42.78 26.43 -32.42
N TRP A 45 42.53 27.73 -32.53
CA TRP A 45 41.52 28.41 -31.71
C TRP A 45 40.10 27.91 -32.00
N LEU A 46 39.75 27.72 -33.28
CA LEU A 46 38.46 27.19 -33.70
C LEU A 46 38.25 25.75 -33.21
N GLU A 47 39.26 24.89 -33.36
CA GLU A 47 39.24 23.51 -32.86
C GLU A 47 38.94 23.48 -31.36
N ARG A 48 39.67 24.26 -30.56
CA ARG A 48 39.46 24.33 -29.10
C ARG A 48 38.05 24.82 -28.75
N LEU A 49 37.56 25.84 -29.45
CA LEU A 49 36.21 26.35 -29.22
C LEU A 49 35.15 25.29 -29.53
N VAL A 50 35.29 24.54 -30.62
CA VAL A 50 34.37 23.46 -30.99
C VAL A 50 34.45 22.32 -29.98
N ASP A 51 35.66 21.89 -29.59
CA ASP A 51 35.87 20.86 -28.58
C ASP A 51 35.26 21.23 -27.23
N ASP A 52 35.45 22.46 -26.75
CA ASP A 52 34.87 22.94 -25.49
C ASP A 52 33.34 22.90 -25.53
N ARG A 53 32.72 23.33 -26.64
CA ARG A 53 31.26 23.33 -26.78
C ARG A 53 30.68 21.93 -26.87
N ARG A 54 31.36 21.05 -27.59
CA ARG A 54 31.02 19.64 -27.72
C ARG A 54 31.05 18.95 -26.36
N ASN A 55 32.17 19.09 -25.64
CA ASN A 55 32.34 18.52 -24.30
C ASN A 55 31.27 19.07 -23.34
N ALA A 56 30.94 20.36 -23.42
CA ALA A 56 29.87 20.95 -22.60
C ALA A 56 28.48 20.37 -22.92
N ILE A 57 28.17 20.12 -24.20
CA ILE A 57 26.88 19.52 -24.61
C ILE A 57 26.78 18.08 -24.11
N VAL A 58 27.85 17.28 -24.26
CA VAL A 58 27.89 15.89 -23.79
C VAL A 58 27.71 15.84 -22.27
N ALA A 59 28.48 16.63 -21.51
CA ALA A 59 28.37 16.68 -20.06
C ALA A 59 26.97 17.13 -19.59
N HIS A 60 26.35 18.09 -20.29
CA HIS A 60 24.99 18.52 -19.97
C HIS A 60 23.96 17.42 -20.22
N ALA A 61 24.13 16.61 -21.27
CA ALA A 61 23.27 15.47 -21.54
C ALA A 61 23.40 14.38 -20.46
N GLU A 62 24.62 14.09 -20.02
CA GLU A 62 24.88 13.17 -18.90
C GLU A 62 24.23 13.64 -17.60
N HIS A 63 24.36 14.95 -17.28
CA HIS A 63 23.69 15.54 -16.11
C HIS A 63 22.16 15.44 -16.20
N LEU A 64 21.60 15.65 -17.40
CA LEU A 64 20.16 15.55 -17.62
C LEU A 64 19.67 14.10 -17.44
N LYS A 65 20.42 13.13 -17.96
CA LYS A 65 20.15 11.70 -17.75
C LYS A 65 20.14 11.35 -16.27
N LEU A 66 21.18 11.75 -15.53
CA LEU A 66 21.26 11.50 -14.09
C LEU A 66 20.07 12.13 -13.33
N ALA A 67 19.67 13.35 -13.70
CA ALA A 67 18.53 14.02 -13.08
C ALA A 67 17.21 13.26 -13.33
N PHE A 68 17.02 12.72 -14.54
CA PHE A 68 15.84 11.94 -14.88
C PHE A 68 15.79 10.58 -14.17
N GLU A 69 16.91 9.87 -14.10
CA GLU A 69 17.05 8.63 -13.32
C GLU A 69 16.74 8.89 -11.83
N LYS A 70 17.25 9.99 -11.26
CA LYS A 70 16.96 10.36 -9.87
C LYS A 70 15.50 10.75 -9.64
N MET A 71 14.85 11.39 -10.62
CA MET A 71 13.42 11.67 -10.54
C MET A 71 12.59 10.39 -10.61
N GLU A 72 12.94 9.45 -11.48
CA GLU A 72 12.30 8.13 -11.54
C GLU A 72 12.40 7.40 -10.19
N GLU A 73 13.60 7.29 -9.63
CA GLU A 73 13.84 6.67 -8.33
C GLU A 73 12.97 7.30 -7.23
N LYS A 74 12.92 8.64 -7.17
CA LYS A 74 12.15 9.36 -6.15
C LYS A 74 10.65 9.20 -6.32
N LEU A 75 10.14 9.26 -7.55
CA LEU A 75 8.71 9.06 -7.81
C LEU A 75 8.27 7.62 -7.48
N ASN A 76 9.10 6.63 -7.81
CA ASN A 76 8.84 5.25 -7.42
C ASN A 76 8.88 5.06 -5.89
N SER A 77 9.83 5.68 -5.20
CA SER A 77 9.87 5.68 -3.73
C SER A 77 8.59 6.26 -3.13
N ILE A 78 8.16 7.44 -3.61
CA ILE A 78 6.92 8.08 -3.14
C ILE A 78 5.72 7.16 -3.40
N ALA A 79 5.62 6.55 -4.58
CA ALA A 79 4.53 5.64 -4.91
C ALA A 79 4.48 4.43 -3.96
N ASN A 80 5.63 3.82 -3.67
CA ASN A 80 5.73 2.70 -2.75
C ASN A 80 5.41 3.12 -1.30
N ASP A 81 5.86 4.29 -0.86
CA ASP A 81 5.57 4.81 0.49
C ASP A 81 4.07 5.00 0.71
N PHE A 82 3.36 5.48 -0.32
CA PHE A 82 1.90 5.62 -0.28
C PHE A 82 1.17 4.27 -0.30
N GLU A 83 1.59 3.31 -1.13
CA GLU A 83 1.02 1.94 -1.12
C GLU A 83 1.18 1.29 0.25
N ASN A 84 2.36 1.41 0.86
CA ASN A 84 2.62 0.86 2.19
C ASN A 84 1.75 1.54 3.26
N ALA A 85 1.61 2.87 3.22
CA ALA A 85 0.78 3.59 4.17
C ALA A 85 -0.71 3.21 4.05
N ASP A 86 -1.22 3.03 2.82
CA ASP A 86 -2.59 2.55 2.59
C ASP A 86 -2.77 1.10 3.05
N GLY A 87 -1.78 0.24 2.81
CA GLY A 87 -1.76 -1.14 3.31
C GLY A 87 -1.80 -1.22 4.84
N ASP A 88 -0.90 -0.51 5.51
CA ASP A 88 -0.84 -0.43 6.98
C ASP A 88 -2.15 0.10 7.58
N ASN A 89 -2.80 1.06 6.90
CA ASN A 89 -4.10 1.57 7.32
C ASN A 89 -5.22 0.55 7.12
N ALA A 90 -5.22 -0.18 5.99
CA ALA A 90 -6.19 -1.24 5.73
C ALA A 90 -6.07 -2.38 6.76
N ASP A 91 -4.85 -2.78 7.11
CA ASP A 91 -4.60 -3.82 8.13
C ASP A 91 -5.10 -3.41 9.51
N LYS A 92 -4.90 -2.14 9.90
CA LYS A 92 -5.43 -1.60 11.16
C LYS A 92 -6.96 -1.58 11.17
N ILE A 93 -7.60 -1.16 10.08
CA ILE A 93 -9.06 -1.16 9.96
C ILE A 93 -9.60 -2.59 10.05
N SER A 94 -8.97 -3.56 9.37
CA SER A 94 -9.35 -4.97 9.45
C SER A 94 -9.22 -5.49 10.88
N SER A 95 -8.12 -5.17 11.57
CA SER A 95 -7.89 -5.58 12.95
C SER A 95 -8.94 -5.00 13.89
N SER A 96 -9.24 -3.69 13.78
CA SER A 96 -10.31 -3.06 14.56
C SER A 96 -11.69 -3.64 14.25
N MET A 97 -11.93 -4.08 13.02
CA MET A 97 -13.19 -4.75 12.64
C MET A 97 -13.29 -6.14 13.29
N SER A 98 -12.20 -6.92 13.32
CA SER A 98 -12.16 -8.21 14.00
C SER A 98 -12.28 -8.07 15.52
N GLU A 99 -11.65 -7.05 16.11
CA GLU A 99 -11.83 -6.71 17.54
C GLU A 99 -13.28 -6.34 17.84
N LEU A 100 -13.89 -5.49 17.00
CA LEU A 100 -15.30 -5.12 17.14
C LEU A 100 -16.24 -6.33 17.04
N GLU A 101 -15.99 -7.26 16.10
CA GLU A 101 -16.77 -8.49 15.97
C GLU A 101 -16.67 -9.35 17.23
N GLY A 102 -15.46 -9.50 17.78
CA GLY A 102 -15.24 -10.21 19.04
C GLY A 102 -15.96 -9.56 20.23
N ASP A 103 -15.90 -8.24 20.35
CA ASP A 103 -16.58 -7.48 21.41
C ASP A 103 -18.11 -7.61 21.31
N VAL A 104 -18.67 -7.57 20.10
CA VAL A 104 -20.11 -7.75 19.88
C VAL A 104 -20.54 -9.16 20.26
N ILE A 105 -19.81 -10.20 19.84
CA ILE A 105 -20.12 -11.59 20.20
C ILE A 105 -20.03 -11.77 21.72
N GLY A 106 -18.99 -11.25 22.36
CA GLY A 106 -18.84 -11.31 23.81
C GLY A 106 -19.96 -10.60 24.57
N ALA A 107 -20.38 -9.42 24.08
CA ALA A 107 -21.48 -8.67 24.66
C ALA A 107 -22.83 -9.37 24.50
N VAL A 108 -23.09 -10.00 23.34
CA VAL A 108 -24.29 -10.80 23.09
C VAL A 108 -24.34 -11.99 24.04
N ASN A 109 -23.28 -12.80 24.09
CA ASN A 109 -23.22 -13.95 25.00
C ASN A 109 -23.40 -13.52 26.45
N SER A 110 -22.74 -12.44 26.89
CA SER A 110 -22.93 -11.91 28.24
C SER A 110 -24.36 -11.46 28.51
N PHE A 111 -25.03 -10.89 27.51
CA PHE A 111 -26.43 -10.47 27.62
C PHE A 111 -27.36 -11.68 27.69
N ASP A 112 -27.10 -12.72 26.90
CA ASP A 112 -27.86 -13.98 26.90
C ASP A 112 -27.72 -14.69 28.26
N THR A 113 -26.48 -14.89 28.75
CA THR A 113 -26.22 -15.43 30.10
C THR A 113 -26.88 -14.61 31.20
N THR A 114 -26.86 -13.28 31.11
CA THR A 114 -27.50 -12.40 32.12
C THR A 114 -29.03 -12.54 32.06
N THR A 115 -29.60 -12.61 30.86
CA THR A 115 -31.04 -12.76 30.66
C THR A 115 -31.54 -14.10 31.19
N GLU A 116 -30.81 -15.17 30.89
CA GLU A 116 -31.04 -16.50 31.46
C GLU A 116 -30.94 -16.47 32.98
N SER A 117 -29.90 -15.81 33.51
CA SER A 117 -29.68 -15.61 34.95
C SER A 117 -30.86 -14.95 35.67
N ASP A 118 -31.31 -13.82 35.12
CA ASP A 118 -32.36 -12.99 35.73
C ASP A 118 -33.76 -13.59 35.55
N GLN A 119 -34.00 -14.30 34.45
CA GLN A 119 -35.32 -14.87 34.13
C GLN A 119 -35.45 -16.36 34.49
N HIS A 120 -34.39 -16.98 35.01
CA HIS A 120 -34.32 -18.42 35.30
C HIS A 120 -34.72 -19.27 34.08
N ASN A 121 -34.18 -18.90 32.92
CA ASN A 121 -34.67 -19.34 31.61
C ASN A 121 -34.03 -20.64 31.08
N TYR A 122 -33.33 -21.37 31.94
CA TYR A 122 -32.48 -22.50 31.54
C TYR A 122 -33.28 -23.79 31.31
N THR A 123 -32.68 -24.74 30.59
CA THR A 123 -33.26 -26.08 30.41
C THR A 123 -33.46 -26.76 31.77
N HIS A 124 -34.72 -26.91 32.21
CA HIS A 124 -35.06 -27.75 33.34
C HIS A 124 -35.04 -29.22 32.87
N ASP A 125 -33.99 -29.95 33.23
CA ASP A 125 -33.86 -31.38 32.93
C ASP A 125 -33.72 -32.15 34.24
N ASP A 126 -34.79 -32.85 34.62
CA ASP A 126 -34.87 -33.69 35.82
C ASP A 126 -33.94 -34.91 35.77
N GLU A 127 -33.43 -35.29 34.58
CA GLU A 127 -32.53 -36.44 34.39
C GLU A 127 -31.10 -36.07 33.97
N ALA A 128 -30.80 -34.78 33.77
CA ALA A 128 -29.49 -34.27 33.31
C ALA A 128 -28.94 -35.02 32.09
N THR A 129 -29.78 -35.23 31.08
CA THR A 129 -29.48 -35.98 29.85
C THR A 129 -28.79 -35.13 28.79
N SER A 130 -28.98 -33.80 28.82
CA SER A 130 -28.28 -32.85 27.96
C SER A 130 -27.00 -32.30 28.61
N PRO A 131 -25.91 -32.06 27.85
CA PRO A 131 -24.69 -31.46 28.38
C PRO A 131 -24.86 -30.05 28.98
N HIS A 132 -26.01 -29.39 28.77
CA HIS A 132 -26.35 -28.05 29.27
C HIS A 132 -27.54 -28.05 30.25
N ALA A 133 -27.94 -29.22 30.73
CA ALA A 133 -29.05 -29.37 31.68
C ALA A 133 -28.85 -28.54 32.97
N ASN A 134 -29.80 -27.65 33.26
CA ASN A 134 -29.76 -26.73 34.40
C ASN A 134 -28.51 -25.83 34.44
N ASP A 135 -27.89 -25.55 33.29
CA ASP A 135 -26.69 -24.71 33.20
C ASP A 135 -27.06 -23.25 32.90
N PRO A 136 -26.80 -22.30 33.81
CA PRO A 136 -27.03 -20.88 33.56
C PRO A 136 -26.02 -20.22 32.61
N HIS A 137 -25.18 -20.99 31.95
CA HIS A 137 -24.09 -20.51 31.11
C HIS A 137 -24.07 -21.12 29.70
N ASP A 138 -25.14 -21.76 29.25
CA ASP A 138 -25.22 -22.28 27.87
C ASP A 138 -25.35 -21.17 26.82
N SER A 139 -25.81 -19.99 27.24
CA SER A 139 -25.71 -18.73 26.48
C SER A 139 -26.44 -18.78 25.14
N ASP A 140 -27.60 -19.43 25.09
CA ASP A 140 -28.41 -19.50 23.88
C ASP A 140 -29.54 -18.45 23.84
N GLY A 141 -29.83 -17.84 25.00
CA GLY A 141 -30.80 -16.77 25.18
C GLY A 141 -32.27 -17.23 25.07
N TYR A 142 -32.56 -18.52 24.97
CA TYR A 142 -33.91 -19.04 24.75
C TYR A 142 -34.57 -19.53 26.04
N ASN A 143 -35.91 -19.55 26.01
CA ASN A 143 -36.72 -20.08 27.10
C ASN A 143 -36.98 -21.57 26.89
N ASP A 144 -36.25 -22.38 27.63
CA ASP A 144 -36.37 -23.83 27.56
C ASP A 144 -37.51 -24.40 28.42
N ASN A 145 -38.04 -23.62 29.36
CA ASN A 145 -39.21 -24.01 30.18
C ASN A 145 -40.52 -24.01 29.38
N LEU A 146 -40.52 -23.56 28.11
CA LEU A 146 -41.69 -23.62 27.22
C LEU A 146 -42.00 -25.04 26.72
N ASN A 147 -41.13 -26.03 26.98
CA ASN A 147 -41.35 -27.44 26.66
C ASN A 147 -41.96 -28.26 27.81
N ASP A 148 -42.13 -27.69 29.00
CA ASP A 148 -42.83 -28.34 30.12
C ASP A 148 -44.34 -28.32 29.89
N GLN A 149 -44.79 -29.33 29.14
CA GLN A 149 -46.15 -29.83 28.94
C GLN A 149 -47.30 -28.82 29.05
N VAL A 150 -47.86 -28.45 27.88
CA VAL A 150 -49.29 -28.13 27.78
C VAL A 150 -50.07 -29.41 28.11
N THR A 151 -50.37 -29.61 29.39
CA THR A 151 -51.35 -30.59 29.84
C THR A 151 -52.75 -30.01 29.62
N THR A 152 -53.49 -30.54 28.64
CA THR A 152 -54.94 -30.36 28.51
C THR A 152 -55.70 -31.33 29.40
#